data_AF-A0A098BVQ8-F1
#
_entry.id   AF-A0A098BVQ8-F1
#
_cell.length_a   1.000
_cell.length_b   1.000
_cell.length_c   1.000
_cell.angle_alpha   90.00
_cell.angle_beta   90.00
_cell.angle_gamma   90.00
#
_symmetry.space_group_name_H-M   'P 1'
#
loop_
_entity.id
_entity.type
_entity.pdbx_description
1 polymer ?
#
loop_
_entity_poly.entity_id
_entity_poly.type
_entity_poly.pdbx_seq_one_letter_code
_entity_poly.pdbx_strand_id
1 'polypeptide(L)'
;MTTDRPHPLPDAVLADLDDRAVQLVAVTHGEGDAGDVARLTAALDRQQLIGLAISCAAMVDPSKPVSELLAWMTPQDPVCESTAADGVARAWTEPELRRAHAAHVRGVRTPYVVTGERLYQRLSKRARAARSGVPA
;
A
#
# COMPACT_ATOMS: atom_id res chain seq x y z
N MET A 1 30.82 -12.64 -32.09
CA MET A 1 29.84 -12.35 -31.02
C MET A 1 28.51 -12.89 -31.48
N THR A 2 28.11 -14.07 -31.01
CA THR A 2 26.79 -14.64 -31.26
C THR A 2 25.79 -13.86 -30.41
N THR A 3 24.97 -13.04 -31.06
CA THR A 3 23.82 -12.38 -30.45
C THR A 3 22.75 -13.43 -30.21
N ASP A 4 22.89 -14.15 -29.09
CA ASP A 4 21.86 -15.04 -28.59
C ASP A 4 20.68 -14.16 -28.15
N ARG A 5 19.74 -13.92 -29.08
CA ARG A 5 18.55 -13.13 -28.77
C ARG A 5 17.75 -13.95 -27.77
N PRO A 6 17.43 -13.40 -26.58
CA PRO A 6 16.62 -14.11 -25.61
C PRO A 6 15.33 -14.56 -26.30
N HIS A 7 15.01 -15.85 -26.15
CA HIS A 7 13.81 -16.42 -26.75
C HIS A 7 12.58 -15.65 -26.22
N PRO A 8 11.66 -15.21 -27.10
CA PRO A 8 10.45 -14.54 -26.65
C PRO A 8 9.64 -15.45 -25.72
N LEU A 9 8.99 -14.84 -24.73
CA LEU A 9 8.10 -15.58 -23.83
C LEU A 9 6.91 -16.12 -24.64
N PRO A 10 6.45 -17.36 -24.38
CA PRO A 10 5.23 -17.87 -24.98
C PRO A 10 4.01 -17.03 -24.59
N ASP A 11 3.03 -16.90 -25.48
CA ASP A 11 1.83 -16.09 -25.25
C ASP A 11 1.05 -16.48 -23.97
N ALA A 12 1.02 -17.77 -23.65
CA ALA A 12 0.40 -18.25 -22.41
C ALA A 12 1.12 -17.75 -21.15
N VAL A 13 2.44 -17.59 -21.21
CA VAL A 13 3.22 -17.02 -20.12
C VAL A 13 2.97 -15.52 -20.02
N LEU A 14 2.90 -14.81 -21.17
CA LEU A 14 2.56 -13.39 -21.18
C LEU A 14 1.18 -13.13 -20.56
N ALA A 15 0.16 -13.92 -20.91
CA ALA A 15 -1.17 -13.81 -20.33
C ALA A 15 -1.18 -14.04 -18.80
N ASP A 16 -0.46 -15.05 -18.30
CA ASP A 16 -0.30 -15.27 -16.85
C ASP A 16 0.40 -14.09 -16.17
N LEU A 17 1.41 -13.48 -16.81
CA LEU A 17 2.09 -12.30 -16.28
C LEU A 17 1.17 -11.08 -16.24
N ASP A 18 0.30 -10.89 -17.24
CA ASP A 18 -0.69 -9.82 -17.25
C ASP A 18 -1.71 -9.99 -16.12
N ASP A 19 -2.23 -11.20 -15.90
CA ASP A 19 -3.15 -11.50 -14.80
C ASP A 19 -2.49 -11.27 -13.43
N ARG A 20 -1.23 -11.68 -13.27
CA ARG A 20 -0.43 -11.41 -12.05
C ARG A 20 -0.19 -9.92 -11.86
N ALA A 21 0.02 -9.16 -12.93
CA ALA A 21 0.25 -7.73 -12.86
C ALA A 21 -0.97 -7.02 -12.26
N VAL A 22 -2.18 -7.38 -12.71
CA VAL A 22 -3.44 -6.86 -12.17
C VAL A 22 -3.54 -7.14 -10.66
N GLN A 23 -3.23 -8.37 -10.24
CA GLN A 23 -3.24 -8.74 -8.81
C GLN A 23 -2.18 -7.98 -8.01
N LEU A 24 -0.99 -7.78 -8.56
CA LEU A 24 0.08 -7.03 -7.92
C LEU A 24 -0.32 -5.57 -7.69
N VAL A 25 -0.97 -4.94 -8.68
CA VAL A 25 -1.48 -3.57 -8.57
C VAL A 25 -2.62 -3.48 -7.55
N ALA A 26 -3.53 -4.45 -7.48
CA ALA A 26 -4.55 -4.48 -6.43
C ALA A 26 -3.93 -4.53 -5.01
N VAL A 27 -2.87 -5.34 -4.83
CA VAL A 27 -2.13 -5.40 -3.56
C VAL A 27 -1.49 -4.05 -3.22
N THR A 28 -0.89 -3.34 -4.18
CA THR A 28 -0.31 -2.00 -3.93
C THR A 28 -1.37 -0.95 -3.60
N HIS A 29 -2.61 -1.12 -4.07
CA HIS A 29 -3.76 -0.28 -3.70
C HIS A 29 -4.45 -0.67 -2.39
N GLY A 30 -3.91 -1.66 -1.66
CA GLY A 30 -4.35 -2.03 -0.31
C GLY A 30 -5.34 -3.18 -0.23
N GLU A 31 -5.54 -3.93 -1.33
CA GLU A 31 -6.39 -5.13 -1.37
C GLU A 31 -5.65 -6.41 -0.94
N GLY A 32 -4.39 -6.32 -0.47
CA GLY A 32 -3.62 -7.46 0.00
C GLY A 32 -2.46 -7.10 0.93
N ASP A 33 -1.56 -8.05 1.17
CA ASP A 33 -0.39 -7.92 2.05
C ASP A 33 0.96 -8.24 1.37
N ALA A 34 2.06 -8.03 2.10
CA ALA A 34 3.40 -8.29 1.58
C ALA A 34 3.65 -9.78 1.23
N GLY A 35 2.90 -10.69 1.85
CA GLY A 35 2.93 -12.12 1.54
C GLY A 35 2.27 -12.45 0.20
N ASP A 36 1.27 -11.68 -0.23
CA ASP A 36 0.69 -11.78 -1.58
C ASP A 36 1.74 -11.47 -2.66
N VAL A 37 2.52 -10.39 -2.48
CA VAL A 37 3.60 -10.03 -3.40
C VAL A 37 4.63 -11.16 -3.53
N ALA A 38 5.02 -11.75 -2.39
CA ALA A 38 5.95 -12.87 -2.38
C ALA A 38 5.39 -14.09 -3.12
N ARG A 39 4.10 -14.41 -2.94
CA ARG A 39 3.44 -15.52 -3.66
C ARG A 39 3.38 -15.29 -5.17
N LEU A 40 3.07 -14.05 -5.59
CA LEU A 40 2.98 -13.69 -7.01
C LEU A 40 4.32 -13.79 -7.74
N THR A 41 5.43 -13.58 -7.04
CA THR A 41 6.77 -13.46 -7.63
C THR A 41 7.70 -14.64 -7.39
N ALA A 42 7.45 -15.48 -6.36
CA ALA A 42 8.39 -16.53 -5.92
C ALA A 42 8.74 -17.58 -6.99
N ALA A 43 7.83 -17.86 -7.92
CA ALA A 43 8.01 -18.88 -8.95
C ALA A 43 8.48 -18.32 -10.30
N LEU A 44 8.73 -17.00 -10.39
CA LEU A 44 9.10 -16.34 -11.63
C LEU A 44 10.61 -16.31 -11.79
N ASP A 45 11.09 -16.68 -12.97
CA ASP A 45 12.48 -16.47 -13.35
C ASP A 45 12.76 -14.99 -13.68
N ARG A 46 14.03 -14.67 -13.95
CA ARG A 46 14.44 -13.30 -14.26
C ARG A 46 13.71 -12.71 -15.47
N GLN A 47 13.48 -13.49 -16.52
CA GLN A 47 12.83 -13.01 -17.74
C GLN A 47 11.34 -12.77 -17.49
N GLN A 48 10.70 -13.64 -16.74
CA GLN A 48 9.31 -13.51 -16.31
C GLN A 48 9.10 -12.34 -15.34
N LEU A 49 10.03 -12.09 -14.42
CA LEU A 49 10.01 -10.91 -13.54
C LEU A 49 10.11 -9.61 -14.34
N ILE A 50 10.97 -9.57 -15.36
CA ILE A 50 11.05 -8.42 -16.27
C ILE A 50 9.73 -8.25 -17.04
N GLY A 51 9.14 -9.35 -17.53
CA GLY A 51 7.84 -9.34 -18.18
C GLY A 51 6.74 -8.80 -17.27
N LEU A 52 6.66 -9.27 -16.02
CA LEU A 52 5.71 -8.78 -15.01
C LEU A 52 5.85 -7.28 -14.77
N ALA A 53 7.08 -6.78 -14.67
CA ALA A 53 7.34 -5.35 -14.49
C ALA A 53 6.86 -4.53 -15.70
N ILE A 54 7.05 -5.04 -16.92
CA ILE A 54 6.55 -4.42 -18.15
C ILE A 54 5.02 -4.42 -18.18
N SER A 55 4.36 -5.53 -17.86
CA SER A 55 2.90 -5.62 -17.76
C SER A 55 2.34 -4.63 -16.73
N CYS A 56 3.00 -4.49 -15.58
CA CYS A 56 2.65 -3.47 -14.59
C CYS A 56 2.78 -2.05 -15.14
N ALA A 57 3.87 -1.75 -15.85
CA ALA A 57 4.09 -0.45 -16.47
C ALA A 57 3.11 -0.15 -17.63
N ALA A 58 2.63 -1.18 -18.34
CA ALA A 58 1.70 -1.02 -19.45
C ALA A 58 0.26 -0.71 -19.00
N MET A 59 -0.11 -1.06 -17.76
CA MET A 59 -1.40 -0.69 -17.17
C MET A 59 -1.48 0.79 -16.74
N VAL A 60 -0.35 1.49 -16.78
CA VAL A 60 -0.28 2.91 -16.48
C VAL A 60 -0.95 3.70 -17.59
N ASP A 61 -1.98 4.48 -17.25
CA ASP A 61 -2.62 5.41 -18.18
C ASP A 61 -1.63 6.53 -18.57
N PRO A 62 -1.13 6.58 -19.81
CA PRO A 62 -0.12 7.54 -20.22
C PRO A 62 -0.67 8.97 -20.32
N SER A 63 -1.99 9.13 -20.29
CA SER A 63 -2.64 10.44 -20.27
C SER A 63 -2.67 11.08 -18.88
N LYS A 64 -2.36 10.31 -17.83
CA LYS A 64 -2.27 10.81 -16.45
C LYS A 64 -0.87 11.34 -16.14
N PRO A 65 -0.77 12.44 -15.38
CA PRO A 65 0.53 12.97 -14.96
C PRO A 65 1.25 11.97 -14.04
N VAL A 66 2.58 11.88 -14.20
CA VAL A 66 3.45 10.99 -13.38
C VAL A 66 3.26 11.23 -11.87
N SER A 67 2.88 12.43 -11.45
CA SER A 67 2.54 12.72 -10.05
C SER A 67 1.36 11.92 -9.52
N GLU A 68 0.32 11.69 -10.32
CA GLU A 68 -0.81 10.83 -9.94
C GLU A 68 -0.40 9.36 -9.89
N LEU A 69 0.48 8.97 -10.82
CA LEU A 69 1.06 7.63 -10.89
C LEU A 69 2.10 7.38 -9.81
N LEU A 70 2.63 8.41 -9.13
CA LEU A 70 3.52 8.29 -7.98
C LEU A 70 2.80 8.58 -6.67
N ALA A 71 1.51 8.93 -6.69
CA ALA A 71 0.74 9.21 -5.48
C ALA A 71 0.68 7.99 -4.55
N TRP A 72 0.67 6.77 -5.09
CA TRP A 72 0.76 5.53 -4.30
C TRP A 72 2.16 5.28 -3.73
N MET A 73 3.20 5.85 -4.33
CA MET A 73 4.58 5.83 -3.82
C MET A 73 4.89 6.99 -2.87
N THR A 74 4.02 8.00 -2.82
CA THR A 74 4.26 9.20 -2.00
C THR A 74 4.06 8.82 -0.54
N PRO A 75 5.05 9.06 0.34
CA PRO A 75 4.89 8.87 1.77
C PRO A 75 3.62 9.58 2.22
N GLN A 76 2.72 8.84 2.85
CA GLN A 76 1.46 9.42 3.31
C GLN A 76 1.78 10.53 4.31
N ASP A 77 1.24 11.72 4.06
CA ASP A 77 1.44 12.84 4.97
C ASP A 77 0.89 12.49 6.37
N PRO A 78 1.60 12.88 7.43
CA PRO A 78 1.14 12.64 8.78
C PRO A 78 -0.14 13.45 9.06
N VAL A 79 -1.15 12.78 9.60
CA VAL A 79 -2.44 13.38 9.97
C VAL A 79 -2.46 13.89 11.41
N CYS A 80 -1.56 13.41 12.26
CA CYS A 80 -1.34 13.96 13.60
C CYS A 80 -0.01 13.53 14.19
N GLU A 81 0.47 14.26 15.19
CA GLU A 81 1.63 13.89 15.99
C GLU A 81 1.20 13.51 17.42
N SER A 82 1.94 12.61 18.03
CA SER A 82 1.81 12.29 19.46
C SER A 82 3.17 12.04 20.08
N THR A 83 3.36 12.49 21.30
CA THR A 83 4.54 12.17 22.11
C THR A 83 4.28 10.91 22.92
N ALA A 84 5.14 9.90 22.76
CA ALA A 84 5.10 8.70 23.59
C ALA A 84 5.58 9.00 25.02
N ALA A 85 5.36 8.05 25.95
CA ALA A 85 5.69 8.23 27.37
C ALA A 85 7.20 8.40 27.64
N ASP A 86 8.04 7.98 26.70
CA ASP A 86 9.49 8.16 26.68
C ASP A 86 9.94 9.52 26.13
N GLY A 87 8.99 10.42 25.81
CA GLY A 87 9.27 11.76 25.29
C GLY A 87 9.51 11.81 23.78
N VAL A 88 9.45 10.68 23.07
CA VAL A 88 9.69 10.65 21.62
C VAL A 88 8.44 11.08 20.87
N ALA A 89 8.56 12.14 20.06
CA ALA A 89 7.52 12.58 19.16
C ALA A 89 7.39 11.60 17.98
N ARG A 90 6.16 11.17 17.68
CA ARG A 90 5.83 10.31 16.55
C ARG A 90 4.75 10.97 15.69
N ALA A 91 5.03 11.07 14.40
CA ALA A 91 4.05 11.40 13.39
C ALA A 91 3.25 10.14 13.00
N TRP A 92 1.94 10.28 12.86
CA TRP A 92 1.01 9.20 12.52
C TRP A 92 0.36 9.47 11.18
N THR A 93 0.38 8.47 10.31
CA THR A 93 -0.37 8.46 9.06
C THR A 93 -1.75 7.83 9.25
N GLU A 94 -2.71 8.14 8.37
CA GLU A 94 -4.05 7.55 8.45
C GLU A 94 -4.05 6.01 8.37
N PRO A 95 -3.26 5.35 7.49
CA PRO A 95 -3.17 3.89 7.48
C PRO A 95 -2.61 3.28 8.77
N GLU A 96 -1.67 3.96 9.45
CA GLU A 96 -1.15 3.50 10.74
C GLU A 96 -2.22 3.54 11.82
N LEU A 97 -3.03 4.60 11.86
CA LEU A 97 -4.16 4.70 12.80
C LEU A 97 -5.22 3.64 12.54
N ARG A 98 -5.56 3.36 11.27
CA ARG A 98 -6.47 2.27 10.89
C ARG A 98 -5.92 0.91 11.30
N ARG A 99 -4.62 0.66 11.10
CA ARG A 99 -3.96 -0.59 11.54
C ARG A 99 -3.96 -0.74 13.06
N ALA A 100 -3.67 0.34 13.80
CA ALA A 100 -3.76 0.32 15.25
C ALA A 100 -5.18 0.03 15.74
N HIS A 101 -6.20 0.65 15.13
CA HIS A 101 -7.60 0.37 15.43
C HIS A 101 -7.96 -1.11 15.19
N ALA A 102 -7.62 -1.65 14.03
CA ALA A 102 -7.88 -3.06 13.71
C ALA A 102 -7.20 -4.02 14.71
N ALA A 103 -5.95 -3.76 15.08
CA ALA A 103 -5.23 -4.54 16.09
C ALA A 103 -5.89 -4.43 17.48
N HIS A 104 -6.37 -3.23 17.84
CA HIS A 104 -7.09 -3.01 19.09
C HIS A 104 -8.42 -3.77 19.11
N VAL A 105 -9.19 -3.79 18.02
CA VAL A 105 -10.42 -4.59 17.89
C VAL A 105 -10.13 -6.09 18.06
N ARG A 106 -8.97 -6.57 17.57
CA ARG A 106 -8.50 -7.95 17.76
C ARG A 106 -7.92 -8.25 19.15
N GLY A 107 -7.97 -7.32 20.09
CA GLY A 107 -7.53 -7.52 21.48
C GLY A 107 -6.05 -7.22 21.76
N VAL A 108 -5.28 -6.73 20.78
CA VAL A 108 -3.87 -6.35 21.00
C VAL A 108 -3.81 -5.05 21.80
N ARG A 109 -2.95 -4.98 22.83
CA ARG A 109 -2.88 -3.84 23.78
C ARG A 109 -1.46 -3.29 24.00
N THR A 110 -0.60 -3.37 22.98
CA THR A 110 0.73 -2.75 23.06
C THR A 110 0.62 -1.22 23.21
N PRO A 111 1.64 -0.53 23.75
CA PRO A 111 1.62 0.93 23.89
C PRO A 111 1.34 1.67 22.56
N TYR A 112 1.89 1.16 21.46
CA TYR A 112 1.60 1.65 20.11
C TYR A 112 0.12 1.54 19.75
N VAL A 113 -0.47 0.36 19.93
CA VAL A 113 -1.88 0.10 19.56
C VAL A 113 -2.85 0.91 20.40
N VAL A 114 -2.59 1.02 21.71
CA VAL A 114 -3.43 1.84 22.62
C VAL A 114 -3.34 3.32 22.27
N THR A 115 -2.15 3.82 21.95
CA THR A 115 -1.96 5.22 21.55
C THR A 115 -2.64 5.51 20.21
N GLY A 116 -2.42 4.67 19.21
CA GLY A 116 -3.03 4.79 17.89
C GLY A 116 -4.57 4.74 17.96
N GLU A 117 -5.15 3.83 18.76
CA GLU A 117 -6.60 3.75 18.95
C GLU A 117 -7.18 5.06 19.54
N ARG A 118 -6.53 5.60 20.57
CA ARG A 118 -6.98 6.85 21.20
C ARG A 118 -6.98 8.01 20.22
N LEU A 119 -5.96 8.10 19.38
CA LEU A 119 -5.85 9.12 18.34
C LEU A 119 -6.90 8.92 17.24
N TYR A 120 -7.07 7.68 16.77
CA TYR A 120 -8.07 7.33 15.77
C TYR A 120 -9.50 7.71 16.21
N GLN A 121 -9.88 7.37 17.43
CA GLN A 121 -11.19 7.72 18.00
C GLN A 121 -11.38 9.23 18.14
N ARG A 122 -10.32 9.95 18.55
CA ARG A 122 -10.37 11.42 18.69
C ARG A 122 -10.59 12.10 17.34
N LEU A 123 -9.85 11.70 16.32
CA LEU A 123 -10.00 12.24 14.96
C LEU A 123 -11.36 11.89 14.36
N SER A 124 -11.82 10.65 14.53
CA SER A 124 -13.14 10.21 14.06
C SER A 124 -14.27 11.01 14.71
N LYS A 125 -14.19 11.29 16.02
CA LYS A 125 -15.16 12.14 16.73
C LYS A 125 -15.14 13.58 16.22
N ARG A 126 -13.96 14.18 16.01
CA ARG A 126 -13.83 15.54 15.46
C ARG A 126 -14.42 15.64 14.05
N ALA A 127 -14.11 14.68 13.18
CA ALA A 127 -14.66 14.64 11.83
C ALA A 127 -16.19 14.50 11.84
N ARG A 128 -16.74 13.70 12.76
CA ARG A 128 -18.19 13.58 12.95
C ARG A 128 -18.80 14.90 13.44
N ALA A 129 -18.19 15.57 14.40
CA ALA A 129 -18.67 16.86 14.91
C ALA A 129 -18.68 17.93 13.80
N ALA A 130 -17.59 18.03 13.04
CA ALA A 130 -17.48 18.95 11.91
C ALA A 130 -18.56 18.73 10.83
N ARG A 131 -18.89 17.47 10.52
CA ARG A 131 -19.97 17.12 9.58
C ARG A 131 -21.38 17.36 10.11
N SER A 132 -21.54 17.37 11.43
CA SER A 132 -22.85 17.51 12.07
C SER A 132 -23.25 18.98 12.32
N GLY A 133 -22.37 19.94 12.01
CA GLY A 133 -22.67 21.37 12.08
C GLY A 133 -22.98 21.92 13.48
N VAL A 134 -22.74 21.15 14.54
CA VAL A 134 -22.94 21.60 15.92
C VAL A 134 -21.67 22.32 16.38
N PRO A 135 -21.69 23.64 16.61
CA PRO A 135 -20.56 24.34 17.20
C PRO A 135 -20.36 23.85 18.64
N ALA A 136 -19.09 23.71 19.04
CA ALA A 136 -18.69 23.38 20.40
C ALA A 136 -19.06 24.49 21.40
#